data_AF-A0A317D1F1-F1
#
_entry.id   AF-A0A317D1F1-F1
#
_cell.length_a   1.000
_cell.length_b   1.000
_cell.length_c   1.000
_cell.angle_alpha   90.00
_cell.angle_beta   90.00
_cell.angle_gamma   90.00
#
_symmetry.space_group_name_H-M   'P 1'
#
loop_
_entity.id
_entity.type
_entity.pdbx_description
1 polymer ?
#
loop_
_entity_poly.entity_id
_entity_poly.type
_entity_poly.pdbx_seq_one_letter_code
_entity_poly.pdbx_strand_id
1 'polypeptide(L)'
;MLHHASVTTAILIGYGPASRVTPVLDTVTPRLRTARIDVFDALRVTEHSYFSYLCQEPTCCPVDGVPFDPDRSDLTLHAIVAGHTALPDRRALVASIAPIDGHARAAVTRATYKARARRRVLTTDGGRDALIHAGEDIVRETFARYADDQVLTDDELAWLTVLLPITAIRDVAWRATDSQPWHVAMWSDITRRAQP
;
A
#
# COMPACT_ATOMS: atom_id res chain seq x y z
N MET A 1 10.79 -15.51 0.90
CA MET A 1 10.21 -14.14 0.90
C MET A 1 10.39 -13.40 2.22
N LEU A 2 10.27 -14.02 3.41
CA LEU A 2 10.50 -13.31 4.69
C LEU A 2 11.98 -13.10 5.06
N HIS A 3 12.92 -13.93 4.58
CA HIS A 3 14.35 -13.75 4.84
C HIS A 3 14.97 -12.47 4.25
N HIS A 4 14.33 -11.85 3.24
CA HIS A 4 14.85 -10.63 2.61
C HIS A 4 14.53 -9.34 3.40
N ALA A 5 13.75 -9.43 4.48
CA ALA A 5 13.35 -8.28 5.30
C ALA A 5 13.97 -8.29 6.70
N SER A 6 14.96 -9.16 6.98
CA SER A 6 15.61 -9.30 8.30
C SER A 6 14.63 -9.49 9.47
N VAL A 7 13.46 -10.07 9.20
CA VAL A 7 12.41 -10.28 10.21
C VAL A 7 12.85 -11.37 11.16
N THR A 8 13.04 -11.03 12.43
CA THR A 8 13.40 -11.96 13.51
C THR A 8 12.19 -12.43 14.32
N THR A 9 11.08 -11.70 14.23
CA THR A 9 9.90 -11.90 15.08
C THR A 9 8.62 -11.69 14.27
N ALA A 10 7.61 -12.50 14.51
CA ALA A 10 6.29 -12.42 13.88
C ALA A 10 5.16 -12.52 14.91
N ILE A 11 4.03 -11.90 14.58
CA ILE A 11 2.74 -12.12 15.24
C ILE A 11 1.80 -12.74 14.21
N LEU A 12 1.12 -13.82 14.56
CA LEU A 12 0.14 -14.48 13.71
C LEU A 12 -1.26 -14.08 14.15
N ILE A 13 -2.11 -13.65 13.22
CA ILE A 13 -3.50 -13.27 13.52
C ILE A 13 -4.42 -13.98 12.54
N GLY A 14 -5.30 -14.84 13.06
CA GLY A 14 -6.32 -15.54 12.29
C GLY A 14 -7.71 -15.07 12.65
N TYR A 15 -8.50 -14.66 11.65
CA TYR A 15 -9.87 -14.20 11.83
C TYR A 15 -10.86 -15.34 11.56
N GLY A 16 -11.75 -15.61 12.53
CA GLY A 16 -12.83 -16.58 12.41
C GLY A 16 -12.86 -17.67 13.48
N PRO A 17 -13.71 -18.71 13.30
CA PRO A 17 -13.89 -19.75 14.30
C PRO A 17 -12.65 -20.64 14.42
N ALA A 18 -12.49 -21.28 15.59
CA ALA A 18 -11.37 -22.16 15.89
C ALA A 18 -11.20 -23.29 14.85
N SER A 19 -12.30 -23.85 14.34
CA SER A 19 -12.28 -24.88 13.30
C SER A 19 -11.60 -24.47 11.99
N ARG A 20 -11.54 -23.16 11.70
CA ARG A 20 -10.85 -22.61 10.51
C ARG A 20 -9.45 -22.13 10.85
N VAL A 21 -9.27 -21.47 11.99
CA VAL A 21 -8.02 -20.78 12.34
C VAL A 21 -6.99 -21.72 12.94
N THR A 22 -7.38 -22.61 13.87
CA THR A 22 -6.46 -23.49 14.60
C THR A 22 -5.60 -24.36 13.67
N PRO A 23 -6.15 -25.08 12.66
CA PRO A 23 -5.33 -25.93 11.81
C PRO A 23 -4.26 -25.16 11.01
N VAL A 24 -4.56 -23.91 10.64
CA VAL A 24 -3.63 -23.04 9.92
C VAL A 24 -2.49 -22.60 10.85
N LEU A 25 -2.81 -22.17 12.07
CA LEU A 25 -1.81 -21.74 13.03
C LEU A 25 -0.91 -22.89 13.50
N ASP A 26 -1.48 -24.08 13.70
CA ASP A 26 -0.74 -25.31 14.01
C ASP A 26 0.25 -25.68 12.90
N THR A 27 -0.09 -25.37 11.64
CA THR A 27 0.78 -25.62 10.49
C THR A 27 1.86 -24.54 10.30
N VAL A 28 1.50 -23.27 10.49
CA VAL A 28 2.38 -22.13 10.20
C VAL A 28 3.41 -21.89 11.31
N THR A 29 3.00 -22.00 12.57
CA THR A 29 3.85 -21.69 13.74
C THR A 29 5.14 -22.52 13.76
N PRO A 30 5.12 -23.86 13.58
CA PRO A 30 6.35 -24.65 13.56
C PRO A 30 7.27 -24.27 12.39
N ARG A 31 6.71 -23.95 11.22
CA ARG A 31 7.48 -23.58 10.03
C ARG A 31 8.24 -22.27 10.22
N LEU A 32 7.62 -21.28 10.86
CA LEU A 32 8.30 -20.03 11.20
C LEU A 32 9.43 -20.24 12.20
N ARG A 33 9.20 -21.08 13.22
CA ARG A 33 10.25 -21.46 14.18
C ARG A 33 11.41 -22.18 13.50
N THR A 34 11.15 -23.12 12.57
CA THR A 34 12.20 -23.77 11.77
C THR A 34 12.99 -22.77 10.93
N ALA A 35 12.33 -21.72 10.43
CA ALA A 35 12.96 -20.62 9.70
C ALA A 35 13.69 -19.61 10.62
N ARG A 36 13.80 -19.89 11.93
CA ARG A 36 14.39 -19.00 12.96
C ARG A 36 13.68 -17.64 13.09
N ILE A 37 12.38 -17.63 12.84
CA ILE A 37 11.51 -16.49 13.12
C ILE A 37 10.78 -16.80 14.42
N ASP A 38 11.01 -15.99 15.44
CA ASP A 38 10.31 -16.12 16.71
C ASP A 38 8.84 -15.73 16.54
N VAL A 39 7.93 -16.51 17.12
CA VAL A 39 6.49 -16.21 17.07
C VAL A 39 6.14 -15.62 18.43
N PHE A 40 6.05 -14.29 18.47
CA PHE A 40 5.77 -13.54 19.69
C PHE A 40 4.37 -13.87 20.22
N ASP A 41 3.38 -13.92 19.33
CA ASP A 41 2.04 -14.38 19.66
C ASP A 41 1.35 -15.01 18.44
N ALA A 42 0.39 -15.87 18.70
CA ALA A 42 -0.55 -16.39 17.73
C ALA A 42 -1.96 -16.17 18.26
N LEU A 43 -2.73 -15.33 17.58
CA LEU A 43 -4.05 -14.87 17.99
C LEU A 43 -5.13 -15.43 17.06
N ARG A 44 -6.24 -15.88 17.66
CA ARG A 44 -7.53 -16.06 16.97
C ARG A 44 -8.45 -14.91 17.35
N VAL A 45 -8.99 -14.23 16.37
CA VAL A 45 -9.95 -13.13 16.56
C VAL A 45 -11.31 -13.57 16.04
N THR A 46 -12.33 -13.47 16.89
CA THR A 46 -13.74 -13.53 16.53
C THR A 46 -14.35 -12.13 16.65
N GLU A 47 -15.67 -12.00 16.48
CA GLU A 47 -16.36 -10.71 16.38
C GLU A 47 -16.14 -9.80 17.61
N HIS A 48 -16.11 -10.38 18.82
CA HIS A 48 -16.00 -9.62 20.08
C HIS A 48 -14.96 -10.18 21.05
N SER A 49 -14.17 -11.16 20.65
CA SER A 49 -13.11 -11.70 21.51
C SER A 49 -11.88 -12.12 20.73
N TYR A 50 -10.73 -12.09 21.40
CA TYR A 50 -9.50 -12.68 20.88
C TYR A 50 -8.98 -13.74 21.84
N PHE A 51 -8.26 -14.72 21.32
CA PHE A 51 -7.65 -15.79 22.10
C PHE A 51 -6.21 -15.99 21.64
N SER A 52 -5.25 -15.99 22.58
CA SER A 52 -3.87 -16.34 22.28
C SER A 52 -3.64 -17.84 22.43
N TYR A 53 -3.03 -18.47 21.42
CA TYR A 53 -2.58 -19.86 21.47
C TYR A 53 -1.28 -20.04 22.28
N LEU A 54 -0.57 -18.96 22.58
CA LEU A 54 0.71 -19.00 23.28
C LEU A 54 0.59 -18.56 24.76
N CYS A 55 -0.41 -17.76 25.11
CA CYS A 55 -0.69 -17.40 26.48
C CYS A 55 -1.41 -18.54 27.21
N GLN A 56 -0.77 -19.08 28.25
CA GLN A 56 -1.32 -20.18 29.06
C GLN A 56 -1.99 -19.70 30.34
N GLU A 57 -2.00 -18.40 30.60
CA GLU A 57 -2.56 -17.80 31.81
C GLU A 57 -4.09 -17.64 31.66
N PRO A 58 -4.93 -18.42 32.37
CA PRO A 58 -6.37 -18.40 32.15
C PRO A 58 -7.03 -17.08 32.56
N THR A 59 -6.42 -16.32 33.49
CA THR A 59 -6.92 -14.99 33.88
C THR A 59 -6.63 -13.93 32.81
N CYS A 60 -5.57 -14.12 32.01
CA CYS A 60 -5.18 -13.24 30.92
C CYS A 60 -5.83 -13.64 29.59
N CYS A 61 -5.96 -14.94 29.33
CA CYS A 61 -6.51 -15.51 28.09
C CYS A 61 -7.48 -16.66 28.43
N PRO A 62 -8.73 -16.33 28.80
CA PRO A 62 -9.74 -17.34 29.07
C PRO A 62 -10.09 -18.11 27.79
N VAL A 63 -10.62 -19.33 27.93
CA VAL A 63 -10.92 -20.24 26.81
C VAL A 63 -11.95 -19.66 25.81
N ASP A 64 -12.87 -18.83 26.30
CA ASP A 64 -13.87 -18.13 25.48
C ASP A 64 -13.29 -16.88 24.77
N GLY A 65 -12.03 -16.55 25.06
CA GLY A 65 -11.33 -15.38 24.57
C GLY A 65 -11.49 -14.15 25.46
N VAL A 66 -10.52 -13.25 25.37
CA VAL A 66 -10.56 -11.93 25.99
C VAL A 66 -11.56 -11.06 25.22
N PRO A 67 -12.59 -10.51 25.88
CA PRO A 67 -13.54 -9.64 25.21
C PRO A 67 -12.88 -8.33 24.80
N PHE A 68 -13.25 -7.82 23.64
CA PHE A 68 -12.93 -6.46 23.21
C PHE A 68 -14.13 -5.84 22.50
N ASP A 69 -14.22 -4.51 22.56
CA ASP A 69 -15.25 -3.76 21.84
C ASP A 69 -14.69 -3.36 20.45
N PRO A 70 -15.18 -3.96 19.35
CA PRO A 70 -14.72 -3.59 18.01
C PRO A 70 -15.12 -2.16 17.61
N ASP A 71 -16.18 -1.62 18.23
CA ASP A 71 -16.73 -0.29 17.92
C ASP A 71 -16.15 0.81 18.82
N ARG A 72 -15.54 0.44 19.96
CA ARG A 72 -14.79 1.34 20.84
C ARG A 72 -13.36 0.88 21.02
N SER A 73 -12.47 1.46 20.24
CA SER A 73 -11.03 1.27 20.38
C SER A 73 -10.33 2.62 20.34
N ASP A 74 -9.56 2.93 21.39
CA ASP A 74 -8.71 4.12 21.43
C ASP A 74 -7.72 4.12 20.26
N LEU A 75 -7.28 2.94 19.81
CA LEU A 75 -6.46 2.81 18.61
C LEU A 75 -7.23 3.22 17.36
N THR A 76 -8.49 2.81 17.23
CA THR A 76 -9.36 3.23 16.12
C THR A 76 -9.59 4.73 16.14
N LEU A 77 -9.79 5.33 17.32
CA LEU A 77 -9.92 6.78 17.45
C LEU A 77 -8.64 7.51 17.03
N HIS A 78 -7.47 7.08 17.53
CA HIS A 78 -6.18 7.65 17.14
C HIS A 78 -5.91 7.47 15.64
N ALA A 79 -6.26 6.33 15.07
CA ALA A 79 -6.15 6.05 13.64
C ALA A 79 -7.02 7.04 12.84
N ILE A 80 -8.30 7.22 13.22
CA ILE A 80 -9.19 8.19 12.56
C ILE A 80 -8.65 9.62 12.67
N VAL A 81 -8.19 10.04 13.85
CA VAL A 81 -7.58 11.36 14.07
C VAL A 81 -6.31 11.54 13.22
N ALA A 82 -5.53 10.47 13.03
CA ALA A 82 -4.37 10.44 12.16
C ALA A 82 -4.72 10.32 10.66
N GLY A 83 -6.01 10.33 10.28
CA GLY A 83 -6.48 10.23 8.89
C GLY A 83 -6.57 8.80 8.34
N HIS A 84 -6.40 7.78 9.18
CA HIS A 84 -6.56 6.37 8.83
C HIS A 84 -8.01 5.92 9.05
N THR A 85 -8.87 6.20 8.08
CA THR A 85 -10.27 5.73 8.08
C THR A 85 -10.42 4.47 7.24
N ALA A 86 -11.03 3.42 7.80
CA ALA A 86 -11.46 2.27 7.01
C ALA A 86 -12.58 2.69 6.05
N LEU A 87 -12.44 2.32 4.77
CA LEU A 87 -13.52 2.48 3.80
C LEU A 87 -14.65 1.47 4.10
N PRO A 88 -15.92 1.84 3.89
CA PRO A 88 -17.07 1.05 4.35
C PRO A 88 -17.18 -0.32 3.65
N ASP A 89 -16.71 -0.42 2.41
CA ASP A 89 -16.72 -1.65 1.65
C ASP A 89 -15.62 -1.64 0.55
N ARG A 90 -15.41 -2.79 -0.09
CA ARG A 90 -14.48 -2.91 -1.23
C ARG A 90 -14.86 -1.99 -2.39
N ARG A 91 -16.15 -1.71 -2.59
CA ARG A 91 -16.63 -0.88 -3.70
C ARG A 91 -16.25 0.58 -3.49
N ALA A 92 -16.22 1.07 -2.25
CA ALA A 92 -15.73 2.40 -1.88
C ALA A 92 -14.23 2.52 -2.16
N LEU A 93 -13.44 1.47 -1.87
CA LEU A 93 -12.03 1.42 -2.26
C LEU A 93 -11.84 1.44 -3.77
N VAL A 94 -12.63 0.69 -4.52
CA VAL A 94 -12.56 0.72 -5.99
C VAL A 94 -12.94 2.11 -6.50
N ALA A 95 -13.97 2.74 -5.94
CA ALA A 95 -14.42 4.07 -6.33
C ALA A 95 -13.36 5.14 -6.06
N SER A 96 -12.57 5.02 -4.98
CA SER A 96 -11.53 6.01 -4.64
C SER A 96 -10.38 6.06 -5.65
N ILE A 97 -10.19 5.00 -6.44
CA ILE A 97 -9.16 4.92 -7.49
C ILE A 97 -9.77 4.72 -8.89
N ALA A 98 -11.09 4.85 -9.03
CA ALA A 98 -11.76 4.64 -10.32
C ALA A 98 -11.27 5.67 -11.35
N PRO A 99 -10.97 5.23 -12.60
CA PRO A 99 -10.50 6.12 -13.65
C PRO A 99 -11.42 7.32 -13.86
N ILE A 100 -10.84 8.45 -14.25
CA ILE A 100 -11.62 9.58 -14.77
C ILE A 100 -12.21 9.23 -16.14
N ASP A 101 -13.36 9.83 -16.46
CA ASP A 101 -14.06 9.64 -17.72
C ASP A 101 -14.13 10.94 -18.56
N GLY A 102 -14.71 10.83 -19.76
CA GLY A 102 -15.05 11.99 -20.60
C GLY A 102 -13.84 12.74 -21.18
N HIS A 103 -13.99 14.07 -21.32
CA HIS A 103 -13.01 14.90 -22.02
C HIS A 103 -11.63 14.93 -21.35
N ALA A 104 -11.57 14.89 -20.01
CA ALA A 104 -10.33 14.83 -19.26
C ALA A 104 -9.57 13.52 -19.55
N ARG A 105 -10.26 12.38 -19.60
CA ARG A 105 -9.68 11.09 -19.98
C ARG A 105 -9.12 11.09 -21.40
N ALA A 106 -9.84 11.73 -22.34
CA ALA A 106 -9.38 11.88 -23.72
C ALA A 106 -8.15 12.79 -23.83
N ALA A 107 -8.05 13.83 -22.99
CA ALA A 107 -6.89 14.72 -22.93
C ALA A 107 -5.63 14.00 -22.43
N VAL A 108 -5.71 13.30 -21.30
CA VAL A 108 -4.60 12.48 -20.79
C VAL A 108 -4.19 11.40 -21.78
N THR A 109 -5.15 10.81 -22.51
CA THR A 109 -4.85 9.83 -23.56
C THR A 109 -3.97 10.43 -24.65
N ARG A 110 -4.31 11.63 -25.16
CA ARG A 110 -3.47 12.33 -26.14
C ARG A 110 -2.10 12.69 -25.59
N ALA A 111 -2.03 13.16 -24.35
CA ALA A 111 -0.78 13.46 -23.66
C ALA A 111 0.10 12.21 -23.53
N THR A 112 -0.49 11.05 -23.20
CA THR A 112 0.21 9.76 -23.10
C THR A 112 0.80 9.31 -24.43
N TYR A 113 0.10 9.51 -25.56
CA TYR A 113 0.68 9.25 -26.88
C TYR A 113 1.91 10.13 -27.16
N LYS A 114 1.84 11.42 -26.84
CA LYS A 114 2.99 12.34 -26.97
C LYS A 114 4.15 11.92 -26.06
N ALA A 115 3.87 11.60 -24.80
CA ALA A 115 4.87 11.12 -23.84
C ALA A 115 5.55 9.82 -24.30
N ARG A 116 4.80 8.87 -24.85
CA ARG A 116 5.36 7.64 -25.43
C ARG A 116 6.27 7.94 -26.64
N ALA A 117 5.90 8.91 -27.49
CA ALA A 117 6.74 9.34 -28.60
C ALA A 117 8.03 10.01 -28.10
N ARG A 118 7.93 10.93 -27.14
CA ARG A 118 9.07 11.57 -26.47
C ARG A 118 10.01 10.53 -25.85
N ARG A 119 9.47 9.52 -25.16
CA ARG A 119 10.27 8.43 -24.56
C ARG A 119 11.08 7.69 -25.62
N ARG A 120 10.49 7.38 -26.78
CA ARG A 120 11.20 6.70 -27.88
C ARG A 120 12.38 7.54 -28.39
N VAL A 121 12.16 8.83 -28.66
CA VAL A 121 13.23 9.75 -29.09
C VAL A 121 14.34 9.82 -28.03
N LEU A 122 13.99 10.03 -26.77
CA LEU A 122 14.97 10.10 -25.68
C LEU A 122 15.78 8.80 -25.51
N THR A 123 15.13 7.64 -25.75
CA THR A 123 15.82 6.35 -25.74
C THR A 123 16.85 6.24 -26.87
N THR A 124 16.50 6.73 -28.06
CA THR A 124 17.38 6.69 -29.25
C THR A 124 18.55 7.66 -29.12
N ASP A 125 18.30 8.88 -28.65
CA ASP A 125 19.30 9.95 -28.65
C ASP A 125 20.20 9.95 -27.40
N GLY A 126 19.61 9.67 -26.23
CA GLY A 126 20.29 9.78 -24.93
C GLY A 126 20.44 8.46 -24.17
N GLY A 127 19.86 7.36 -24.67
CA GLY A 127 19.97 6.05 -24.06
C GLY A 127 19.27 5.91 -22.70
N ARG A 128 19.70 4.91 -21.93
CA ARG A 128 19.07 4.52 -20.67
C ARG A 128 19.27 5.55 -19.56
N ASP A 129 20.45 6.17 -19.47
CA ASP A 129 20.77 7.09 -18.38
C ASP A 129 19.96 8.39 -18.49
N ALA A 130 19.78 8.89 -19.72
CA ALA A 130 18.90 10.04 -19.97
C ALA A 130 17.44 9.77 -19.56
N LEU A 131 16.95 8.54 -19.78
CA LEU A 131 15.62 8.13 -19.32
C LEU A 131 15.52 8.08 -17.79
N ILE A 132 16.56 7.57 -17.11
CA ILE A 132 16.58 7.50 -15.64
C ILE A 132 16.58 8.91 -15.05
N HIS A 133 17.44 9.81 -15.53
CA HIS A 133 17.47 11.20 -15.08
C HIS A 133 16.14 11.92 -15.32
N ALA A 134 15.55 11.77 -16.51
CA ALA A 134 14.24 12.36 -16.78
C ALA A 134 13.12 11.78 -15.87
N GLY A 135 13.28 10.53 -15.43
CA GLY A 135 12.43 9.87 -14.44
C GLY A 135 12.59 10.44 -13.04
N GLU A 136 13.83 10.58 -12.59
CA GLU A 136 14.16 11.20 -11.30
C GLU A 136 13.64 12.64 -11.22
N ASP A 137 13.80 13.41 -12.30
CA ASP A 137 13.31 14.78 -12.41
C ASP A 137 11.79 14.87 -12.30
N ILE A 138 11.05 14.06 -13.06
CA ILE A 138 9.58 14.13 -13.01
C ILE A 138 9.03 13.62 -11.67
N VAL A 139 9.68 12.65 -11.02
CA VAL A 139 9.31 12.23 -9.66
C VAL A 139 9.52 13.38 -8.68
N ARG A 140 10.69 14.03 -8.67
CA ARG A 140 10.96 15.18 -7.80
C ARG A 140 9.96 16.33 -8.00
N GLU A 141 9.69 16.70 -9.25
CA GLU A 141 8.71 17.74 -9.60
C GLU A 141 7.30 17.37 -9.13
N THR A 142 6.92 16.10 -9.27
CA THR A 142 5.61 15.62 -8.81
C THR A 142 5.45 15.83 -7.32
N PHE A 143 6.42 15.38 -6.51
CA PHE A 143 6.35 15.55 -5.05
C PHE A 143 6.34 17.03 -4.65
N ALA A 144 7.16 17.87 -5.31
CA ALA A 144 7.18 19.32 -5.04
C ALA A 144 5.81 19.97 -5.28
N ARG A 145 5.16 19.66 -6.42
CA ARG A 145 3.84 20.21 -6.74
C ARG A 145 2.76 19.82 -5.75
N TYR A 146 2.69 18.55 -5.38
CA TYR A 146 1.68 18.09 -4.43
C TYR A 146 1.94 18.57 -3.01
N ALA A 147 3.20 18.81 -2.63
CA ALA A 147 3.53 19.47 -1.38
C ALA A 147 3.05 20.94 -1.35
N ASP A 148 2.96 21.59 -2.51
CA ASP A 148 2.43 22.96 -2.69
C ASP A 148 0.93 23.00 -3.05
N ASP A 149 0.18 21.93 -2.75
CA ASP A 149 -1.26 21.78 -3.05
C ASP A 149 -1.62 21.94 -4.56
N GLN A 150 -0.67 21.65 -5.44
CA GLN A 150 -0.86 21.65 -6.89
C GLN A 150 -0.98 20.23 -7.45
N VAL A 151 -1.68 20.09 -8.58
CA VAL A 151 -1.77 18.83 -9.33
C VAL A 151 -0.93 18.89 -10.60
N LEU A 152 -0.56 17.71 -11.12
CA LEU A 152 0.11 17.62 -12.42
C LEU A 152 -0.81 18.06 -13.56
N THR A 153 -0.24 18.70 -14.56
CA THR A 153 -0.86 18.85 -15.87
C THR A 153 -1.00 17.49 -16.57
N ASP A 154 -1.84 17.41 -17.61
CA ASP A 154 -2.03 16.16 -18.36
C ASP A 154 -0.73 15.66 -19.02
N ASP A 155 0.13 16.57 -19.49
CA ASP A 155 1.42 16.23 -20.10
C ASP A 155 2.46 15.75 -19.07
N GLU A 156 2.50 16.36 -17.88
CA GLU A 156 3.38 15.90 -16.78
C GLU A 156 2.95 14.55 -16.23
N LEU A 157 1.64 14.37 -16.01
CA LEU A 157 1.06 13.09 -15.59
C LEU A 157 1.35 12.00 -16.62
N ALA A 158 1.15 12.28 -17.90
CA ALA A 158 1.45 11.35 -18.98
C ALA A 158 2.95 11.01 -19.03
N TRP A 159 3.83 12.00 -18.82
CA TRP A 159 5.27 11.77 -18.79
C TRP A 159 5.69 10.88 -17.61
N LEU A 160 5.21 11.18 -16.40
CA LEU A 160 5.45 10.38 -15.20
C LEU A 160 4.99 8.93 -15.41
N THR A 161 3.74 8.73 -15.80
CA THR A 161 3.13 7.40 -15.90
C THR A 161 3.71 6.55 -17.04
N VAL A 162 4.25 7.16 -18.10
CA VAL A 162 5.00 6.46 -19.15
C VAL A 162 6.39 6.00 -18.70
N LEU A 163 7.00 6.67 -17.71
CA LEU A 163 8.33 6.35 -17.19
C LEU A 163 8.32 5.41 -15.97
N LEU A 164 7.31 5.52 -15.09
CA LEU A 164 7.16 4.69 -13.88
C LEU A 164 7.25 3.16 -14.09
N PRO A 165 6.92 2.57 -15.25
CA PRO A 165 7.15 1.15 -15.49
C PRO A 165 8.63 0.73 -15.43
N ILE A 166 9.58 1.65 -15.60
CA ILE A 166 11.03 1.38 -15.51
C ILE A 166 11.42 1.24 -14.03
N THR A 167 11.99 0.09 -13.65
CA THR A 167 12.29 -0.27 -12.24
C THR A 167 13.09 0.81 -11.50
N ALA A 168 14.16 1.34 -12.10
CA ALA A 168 14.99 2.36 -11.45
C ALA A 168 14.19 3.62 -11.06
N ILE A 169 13.26 4.05 -11.93
CA ILE A 169 12.41 5.23 -11.72
C ILE A 169 11.32 4.91 -10.70
N ARG A 170 10.73 3.71 -10.79
CA ARG A 170 9.76 3.21 -9.81
C ARG A 170 10.34 3.17 -8.40
N ASP A 171 11.58 2.74 -8.27
CA ASP A 171 12.25 2.64 -6.97
C ASP A 171 12.53 4.03 -6.37
N VAL A 172 12.78 5.05 -7.21
CA VAL A 172 12.90 6.45 -6.77
C VAL A 172 11.56 6.94 -6.23
N ALA A 173 10.47 6.74 -6.97
CA ALA A 173 9.12 7.10 -6.52
C ALA A 173 8.73 6.35 -5.23
N TRP A 174 9.07 5.07 -5.13
CA TRP A 174 8.84 4.26 -3.94
C TRP A 174 9.61 4.79 -2.73
N ARG A 175 10.90 5.10 -2.86
CA ARG A 175 11.73 5.67 -1.78
C ARG A 175 11.27 7.06 -1.34
N ALA A 176 10.74 7.85 -2.26
CA ALA A 176 10.22 9.19 -1.95
C ALA A 176 8.86 9.13 -1.22
N THR A 177 8.10 8.04 -1.39
CA THR A 177 6.79 7.86 -0.75
C THR A 177 6.95 7.38 0.69
N ASP A 178 6.39 8.13 1.63
CA ASP A 178 6.31 7.80 3.05
C ASP A 178 4.85 7.81 3.57
N SER A 179 4.65 7.90 4.89
CA SER A 179 3.35 7.89 5.55
C SER A 179 2.59 9.23 5.56
N GLN A 180 3.06 10.27 4.86
CA GLN A 180 2.36 11.55 4.82
C GLN A 180 0.96 11.41 4.15
N PRO A 181 -0.12 11.95 4.74
CA PRO A 181 -1.48 11.79 4.20
C PRO A 181 -1.64 12.28 2.75
N TRP A 182 -0.93 13.36 2.39
CA TRP A 182 -0.99 13.93 1.04
C TRP A 182 -0.37 13.01 -0.03
N HIS A 183 0.51 12.07 0.33
CA HIS A 183 1.00 11.05 -0.61
C HIS A 183 -0.11 10.12 -1.09
N VAL A 184 -1.05 9.76 -0.22
CA VAL A 184 -2.21 8.92 -0.60
C VAL A 184 -3.10 9.69 -1.57
N ALA A 185 -3.36 10.97 -1.30
CA ALA A 185 -4.13 11.85 -2.18
C ALA A 185 -3.45 12.00 -3.55
N MET A 186 -2.14 12.27 -3.57
CA MET A 186 -1.32 12.37 -4.77
C MET A 186 -1.38 11.10 -5.62
N TRP A 187 -1.07 9.94 -5.04
CA TRP A 187 -1.07 8.68 -5.77
C TRP A 187 -2.47 8.27 -6.22
N SER A 188 -3.51 8.64 -5.47
CA SER A 188 -4.89 8.44 -5.89
C SER A 188 -5.25 9.30 -7.10
N ASP A 189 -4.92 10.60 -7.11
CA ASP A 189 -5.12 11.46 -8.29
C ASP A 189 -4.41 10.91 -9.53
N ILE A 190 -3.11 10.61 -9.37
CA ILE A 190 -2.28 10.07 -10.46
C ILE A 190 -2.87 8.77 -11.00
N THR A 191 -3.27 7.84 -10.12
CA THR A 191 -3.85 6.55 -10.52
C THR A 191 -5.17 6.72 -11.25
N ARG A 192 -6.06 7.60 -10.76
CA ARG A 192 -7.35 7.86 -11.40
C ARG A 192 -7.20 8.48 -12.79
N ARG A 193 -6.17 9.30 -13.00
CA ARG A 193 -5.95 9.99 -14.26
C ARG A 193 -5.10 9.20 -15.24
N ALA A 194 -4.24 8.30 -14.76
CA ALA A 194 -3.34 7.49 -15.58
C ALA A 194 -4.09 6.74 -16.70
N GLN A 195 -3.46 6.67 -17.88
CA GLN A 195 -3.93 5.78 -18.93
C GLN A 195 -3.41 4.35 -18.65
N PRO A 196 -4.30 3.35 -18.51
CA PRO A 196 -3.91 1.94 -18.43
C PRO A 196 -3.16 1.45 -19.68
#